data_AF-A0AB34KL19-F1
#
_entry.id   AF-A0AB34KL19-F1
#
_cell.length_a   1.000
_cell.length_b   1.000
_cell.length_c   1.000
_cell.angle_alpha   90.00
_cell.angle_beta   90.00
_cell.angle_gamma   90.00
#
_symmetry.space_group_name_H-M   'P 1'
#
loop_
_entity.id
_entity.type
_entity.pdbx_description
1 polymer ?
#
loop_
_entity_poly.entity_id
_entity_poly.type
_entity_poly.pdbx_seq_one_letter_code
_entity_poly.pdbx_strand_id
1 'polypeptide(L)'
;MGGFAIRSNTKRRAGDIHHLTAESLLQLMRLQGRYIKGDSLPNQEDVQDRSKSDFFAKSLTVLQISWFIVNCIARLANGLPTTQLEMSVFGMATCSLFTYAILFEKPYSVKSATILLCLDGPMPDDMREMLQSEMDERERSGVVRNLRTSGGGFMSTVTMVGFAVTIGAFHVAAWNFHYPTDADMWVWRISSVVSCTLLLVVVPVLEAILEKVPGYFDSDGNALLISCFGLYIGTRAILAVEMIRLLFFIPPEGFLVTWVDSVPHL
;
A
#
# COMPACT_ATOMS: atom_id res chain seq x y z
N MET A 1 5.90 -2.19 -13.66
CA MET A 1 6.59 -3.19 -12.81
C MET A 1 8.00 -3.30 -13.33
N GLY A 2 8.98 -3.05 -12.47
CA GLY A 2 10.38 -3.22 -12.82
C GLY A 2 10.73 -4.67 -13.00
N GLY A 3 11.70 -4.93 -13.85
CA GLY A 3 12.20 -6.26 -14.13
C GLY A 3 13.26 -6.20 -15.21
N PHE A 4 13.86 -7.33 -15.51
CA PHE A 4 14.77 -7.44 -16.64
C PHE A 4 14.02 -7.98 -17.85
N ALA A 5 14.44 -7.64 -19.05
CA ALA A 5 13.83 -8.16 -20.27
C ALA A 5 14.85 -8.42 -21.37
N ILE A 6 14.51 -9.32 -22.28
CA ILE A 6 15.26 -9.60 -23.51
C ILE A 6 14.49 -9.03 -24.69
N ARG A 7 15.20 -8.41 -25.63
CA ARG A 7 14.66 -7.98 -26.92
C ARG A 7 15.35 -8.76 -28.04
N SER A 8 14.60 -9.52 -28.83
CA SER A 8 15.12 -10.12 -30.07
C SER A 8 14.80 -9.22 -31.26
N ASN A 9 15.79 -8.96 -32.10
CA ASN A 9 15.61 -8.22 -33.35
C ASN A 9 15.71 -9.20 -34.53
N THR A 10 14.57 -9.61 -35.09
CA THR A 10 14.54 -10.46 -36.28
C THR A 10 14.17 -9.65 -37.52
N LYS A 11 14.71 -10.01 -38.69
CA LYS A 11 14.42 -9.35 -39.99
C LYS A 11 12.92 -9.33 -40.36
N ARG A 12 12.05 -10.07 -39.65
CA ARG A 12 10.60 -10.14 -39.88
C ARG A 12 9.75 -9.52 -38.77
N ARG A 13 10.24 -9.42 -37.53
CA ARG A 13 9.55 -8.79 -36.40
C ARG A 13 10.57 -8.06 -35.52
N ALA A 14 10.51 -6.74 -35.56
CA ALA A 14 11.24 -5.90 -34.64
C ALA A 14 10.48 -5.82 -33.31
N GLY A 15 11.02 -6.41 -32.24
CA GLY A 15 10.68 -5.98 -30.88
C GLY A 15 9.81 -6.89 -30.01
N ASP A 16 9.92 -8.22 -30.12
CA ASP A 16 9.36 -9.08 -29.07
C ASP A 16 10.18 -8.89 -27.78
N ILE A 17 9.54 -8.35 -26.74
CA ILE A 17 10.11 -8.10 -25.42
C ILE A 17 9.67 -9.22 -24.48
N HIS A 18 10.62 -10.01 -24.01
CA HIS A 18 10.38 -11.09 -23.05
C HIS A 18 10.87 -10.67 -21.66
N HIS A 19 9.97 -10.57 -20.69
CA HIS A 19 10.33 -10.28 -19.30
C HIS A 19 11.01 -11.49 -18.66
N LEU A 20 12.19 -11.27 -18.09
CA LEU A 20 12.98 -12.25 -17.36
C LEU A 20 12.65 -12.26 -15.88
N THR A 21 12.65 -13.45 -15.29
CA THR A 21 12.62 -13.61 -13.84
C THR A 21 14.04 -13.60 -13.27
N ALA A 22 14.18 -13.51 -11.94
CA ALA A 22 15.49 -13.56 -11.30
C ALA A 22 16.19 -14.92 -11.51
N GLU A 23 15.43 -16.00 -11.68
CA GLU A 23 15.97 -17.35 -11.88
C GLU A 23 16.47 -17.53 -13.32
N SER A 24 15.69 -17.16 -14.34
CA SER A 24 16.17 -17.18 -15.72
C SER A 24 17.31 -16.19 -15.95
N LEU A 25 17.30 -15.04 -15.28
CA LEU A 25 18.46 -14.14 -15.25
C LEU A 25 19.71 -14.86 -14.73
N LEU A 26 19.63 -15.52 -13.57
CA LEU A 26 20.76 -16.22 -12.96
C LEU A 26 21.23 -17.40 -13.80
N GLN A 27 20.31 -18.15 -14.42
CA GLN A 27 20.66 -19.23 -15.34
C GLN A 27 21.36 -18.68 -16.59
N LEU A 28 20.86 -17.58 -17.16
CA LEU A 28 21.51 -16.89 -18.28
C LEU A 28 22.90 -16.34 -17.91
N MET A 29 23.06 -15.84 -16.68
CA MET A 29 24.37 -15.41 -16.16
C MET A 29 25.32 -16.59 -15.94
N ARG A 30 24.80 -17.74 -15.48
CA ARG A 30 25.58 -18.98 -15.25
C ARG A 30 26.03 -19.65 -16.55
N LEU A 31 25.27 -19.53 -17.64
CA LEU A 31 25.64 -20.06 -18.96
C LEU A 31 26.79 -19.26 -19.64
N GLN A 32 27.25 -18.17 -19.02
CA GLN A 32 28.42 -17.33 -19.34
C GLN A 32 28.55 -16.73 -20.77
N GLY A 33 28.71 -15.40 -20.79
CA GLY A 33 29.72 -14.68 -21.58
C GLY A 33 29.38 -14.18 -23.00
N ARG A 34 28.48 -14.83 -23.75
CA ARG A 34 28.34 -14.52 -25.19
C ARG A 34 27.31 -13.44 -25.56
N TYR A 35 26.31 -13.20 -24.71
CA TYR A 35 25.13 -12.42 -25.13
C TYR A 35 24.81 -11.21 -24.24
N ILE A 36 25.34 -11.15 -23.01
CA ILE A 36 25.14 -10.01 -22.11
C ILE A 36 26.25 -8.99 -22.40
N LYS A 37 25.90 -7.86 -23.02
CA LYS A 37 26.82 -6.70 -23.06
C LYS A 37 26.96 -6.18 -21.63
N GLY A 38 28.18 -6.08 -21.12
CA GLY A 38 28.44 -5.61 -19.75
C GLY A 38 27.81 -4.27 -19.39
N ASP A 39 27.53 -3.42 -20.39
CA ASP A 39 26.94 -2.09 -20.24
C ASP A 39 25.41 -2.07 -20.08
N SER A 40 24.72 -3.22 -20.15
CA SER A 40 23.25 -3.27 -20.07
C SER A 40 22.71 -3.50 -18.65
N LEU A 41 23.58 -3.85 -17.69
CA LEU A 41 23.22 -3.92 -16.29
C LEU A 41 23.09 -2.49 -15.74
N PRO A 42 21.98 -2.16 -15.03
CA PRO A 42 21.79 -0.82 -14.50
C PRO A 42 22.91 -0.55 -13.49
N ASN A 43 23.73 0.46 -13.76
CA ASN A 43 24.80 0.85 -12.87
C ASN A 43 24.20 1.49 -11.61
N GLN A 44 24.97 1.55 -10.52
CA GLN A 44 24.55 2.23 -9.29
C GLN A 44 24.14 3.67 -9.55
N GLU A 45 24.77 4.32 -10.54
CA GLU A 45 24.45 5.67 -11.01
C GLU A 45 23.07 5.76 -11.68
N ASP A 46 22.66 4.76 -12.48
CA ASP A 46 21.33 4.74 -13.14
C ASP A 46 20.21 4.54 -12.13
N VAL A 47 20.45 3.70 -11.12
CA VAL A 47 19.52 3.48 -10.00
C VAL A 47 19.39 4.76 -9.19
N GLN A 48 20.51 5.41 -8.90
CA GLN A 48 20.53 6.63 -8.12
C GLN A 48 19.87 7.77 -8.88
N ASP A 49 20.06 7.90 -10.19
CA ASP A 49 19.43 8.94 -11.00
C ASP A 49 17.90 8.80 -11.07
N ARG A 50 17.40 7.56 -11.20
CA ARG A 50 15.95 7.29 -11.13
C ARG A 50 15.37 7.53 -9.74
N SER A 51 16.15 7.28 -8.68
CA SER A 51 15.73 7.53 -7.29
C SER A 51 15.63 9.01 -6.94
N LYS A 52 16.35 9.91 -7.64
CA LYS A 52 16.33 11.36 -7.37
C LYS A 52 14.95 11.98 -7.62
N SER A 53 14.27 11.60 -8.70
CA SER A 53 12.92 12.12 -8.98
C SER A 53 11.89 11.62 -7.97
N ASP A 54 12.09 10.40 -7.46
CA ASP A 54 11.29 9.81 -6.39
C ASP A 54 11.54 10.57 -5.06
N PHE A 55 12.80 10.90 -4.74
CA PHE A 55 13.17 11.59 -3.49
C PHE A 55 12.47 12.94 -3.28
N PHE A 56 12.32 13.77 -4.32
CA PHE A 56 11.66 15.07 -4.18
C PHE A 56 10.17 14.93 -3.83
N ALA A 57 9.43 14.10 -4.57
CA ALA A 57 8.01 13.85 -4.33
C ALA A 57 7.78 13.22 -2.95
N LYS A 58 8.64 12.28 -2.58
CA LYS A 58 8.72 11.64 -1.27
C LYS A 58 8.92 12.65 -0.13
N SER A 59 9.92 13.52 -0.27
CA SER A 59 10.23 14.56 0.73
C SER A 59 9.11 15.57 0.89
N LEU A 60 8.50 16.01 -0.22
CA LEU A 60 7.37 16.92 -0.19
C LEU A 60 6.16 16.28 0.53
N THR A 61 5.90 15.00 0.28
CA THR A 61 4.81 14.26 0.93
C THR A 61 5.03 14.15 2.44
N VAL A 62 6.26 13.81 2.86
CA VAL A 62 6.62 13.77 4.29
C VAL A 62 6.44 15.13 4.93
N LEU A 63 6.94 16.20 4.29
CA LEU A 63 6.81 17.55 4.80
C LEU A 63 5.34 17.97 4.95
N GLN A 64 4.50 17.67 3.96
CA GLN A 64 3.05 17.96 4.01
C GLN A 64 2.37 17.23 5.17
N ILE A 65 2.65 15.94 5.34
CA ILE A 65 2.09 15.12 6.43
C ILE A 65 2.57 15.62 7.79
N SER A 66 3.87 15.86 7.94
CA SER A 66 4.45 16.37 9.19
C SER A 66 3.91 17.75 9.56
N TRP A 67 3.77 18.65 8.59
CA TRP A 67 3.20 19.98 8.82
C TRP A 67 1.74 19.90 9.29
N PHE A 68 0.94 19.03 8.67
CA PHE A 68 -0.43 18.80 9.11
C PHE A 68 -0.48 18.26 10.55
N ILE A 69 0.35 17.26 10.88
CA ILE A 69 0.48 16.68 12.23
C ILE A 69 0.81 17.75 13.27
N VAL A 70 1.79 18.62 12.98
CA VAL A 70 2.18 19.72 13.89
C VAL A 70 1.02 20.69 14.13
N ASN A 71 0.27 21.06 13.09
CA ASN A 71 -0.90 21.92 13.24
C ASN A 71 -2.00 21.29 14.09
N CYS A 72 -2.28 20.00 13.92
CA CYS A 72 -3.24 19.28 14.76
C CYS A 72 -2.80 19.26 16.24
N ILE A 73 -1.51 18.99 16.51
CA ILE A 73 -0.97 18.97 17.87
C ILE A 73 -1.00 20.37 18.50
N ALA A 74 -0.62 21.40 17.75
CA ALA A 74 -0.64 22.79 18.22
C ALA A 74 -2.07 23.22 18.60
N ARG A 75 -3.08 22.85 17.81
CA ARG A 75 -4.48 23.13 18.14
C ARG A 75 -4.94 22.39 19.40
N LEU A 76 -4.57 21.12 19.53
CA LEU A 76 -4.86 20.31 20.72
C LEU A 76 -4.22 20.91 21.98
N ALA A 77 -2.95 21.34 21.89
CA ALA A 77 -2.22 21.94 23.02
C ALA A 77 -2.79 23.30 23.46
N ASN A 78 -3.35 24.06 22.52
CA ASN A 78 -4.01 25.34 22.80
C ASN A 78 -5.49 25.20 23.18
N GLY A 79 -6.01 23.97 23.32
CA GLY A 79 -7.40 23.72 23.66
C GLY A 79 -8.40 24.17 22.60
N LEU A 80 -7.95 24.33 21.35
CA LEU A 80 -8.80 24.80 20.25
C LEU A 80 -9.72 23.66 19.78
N PRO A 81 -10.95 23.98 19.35
CA PRO A 81 -11.89 23.00 18.82
C PRO A 81 -11.27 22.27 17.63
N THR A 82 -10.95 20.99 17.83
CA THR A 82 -10.36 20.12 16.80
C THR A 82 -11.46 19.24 16.22
N THR A 83 -11.55 19.18 14.90
CA THR A 83 -12.66 18.46 14.27
C THR A 83 -12.44 16.95 14.31
N GLN A 84 -13.53 16.19 14.35
CA GLN A 84 -13.46 14.73 14.31
C GLN A 84 -12.85 14.19 13.00
N LEU A 85 -13.03 14.95 11.91
CA LEU A 85 -12.39 14.70 10.63
C LEU A 85 -10.87 14.92 10.72
N GLU A 86 -10.43 16.02 11.33
CA GLU A 86 -9.00 16.33 11.52
C GLU A 86 -8.29 15.24 12.34
N MET A 87 -8.92 14.76 13.42
CA MET A 87 -8.37 13.68 14.24
C MET A 87 -8.26 12.35 13.46
N SER A 88 -9.24 12.07 12.60
CA SER A 88 -9.24 10.85 11.77
C SER A 88 -8.18 10.91 10.67
N VAL A 89 -8.02 12.07 10.02
CA VAL A 89 -6.97 12.31 9.02
C VAL A 89 -5.59 12.30 9.68
N PHE A 90 -5.43 12.86 10.88
CA PHE A 90 -4.20 12.82 11.67
C PHE A 90 -3.76 11.37 11.92
N GLY A 91 -4.70 10.51 12.31
CA GLY A 91 -4.43 9.10 12.53
C GLY A 91 -3.97 8.37 11.27
N MET A 92 -4.67 8.57 10.16
CA MET A 92 -4.29 7.98 8.86
C MET A 92 -2.95 8.52 8.35
N ALA A 93 -2.68 9.81 8.55
CA ALA A 93 -1.43 10.45 8.15
C ALA A 93 -0.23 9.91 8.96
N THR A 94 -0.40 9.72 10.26
CA THR A 94 0.63 9.13 11.14
C THR A 94 0.96 7.69 10.73
N CYS A 95 -0.08 6.90 10.43
CA CYS A 95 0.11 5.52 9.99
C CYS A 95 0.76 5.43 8.60
N SER A 96 0.37 6.34 7.70
CA SER A 96 0.98 6.49 6.38
C SER A 96 2.45 6.87 6.49
N LEU A 97 2.80 7.80 7.38
CA LEU A 97 4.18 8.22 7.63
C LEU A 97 5.04 7.06 8.15
N PHE A 98 4.51 6.28 9.10
CA PHE A 98 5.20 5.10 9.64
C PHE A 98 5.48 4.06 8.55
N THR A 99 4.47 3.77 7.73
CA THR A 99 4.59 2.83 6.61
C THR A 99 5.55 3.35 5.56
N TYR A 100 5.49 4.65 5.30
CA TYR A 100 6.36 5.31 4.37
C TYR A 100 7.82 5.31 4.85
N ALA A 101 8.08 5.45 6.15
CA ALA A 101 9.41 5.32 6.74
C ALA A 101 9.96 3.90 6.58
N ILE A 102 9.14 2.87 6.80
CA ILE A 102 9.51 1.46 6.58
C ILE A 102 9.81 1.19 5.10
N LEU A 103 9.07 1.82 4.20
CA LEU A 103 9.19 1.60 2.75
C LEU A 103 10.08 2.62 2.04
N PHE A 104 10.77 3.50 2.78
CA PHE A 104 11.54 4.61 2.22
C PHE A 104 12.61 4.12 1.25
N GLU A 105 13.28 3.02 1.63
CA GLU A 105 14.34 2.37 0.86
C GLU A 105 13.85 1.64 -0.39
N LYS A 106 12.54 1.43 -0.55
CA LYS A 106 12.00 0.75 -1.74
C LYS A 106 11.75 1.77 -2.86
N PRO A 107 12.42 1.65 -4.03
CA PRO A 107 12.23 2.57 -5.15
C PRO A 107 10.83 2.40 -5.72
N TYR A 108 10.01 3.46 -5.64
CA TYR A 108 8.58 3.42 -5.98
C TYR A 108 8.32 3.87 -7.42
N SER A 109 9.14 3.47 -8.39
CA SER A 109 8.81 3.66 -9.82
C SER A 109 9.85 3.01 -10.73
N VAL A 110 9.86 1.68 -10.82
CA VAL A 110 10.52 1.02 -11.95
C VAL A 110 9.45 0.81 -13.04
N LYS A 111 9.14 1.89 -13.77
CA LYS A 111 8.13 1.89 -14.85
C LYS A 111 8.64 1.21 -16.14
N SER A 112 9.94 0.99 -16.25
CA SER A 112 10.56 0.38 -17.43
C SER A 112 11.39 -0.83 -17.03
N ALA A 113 11.15 -1.96 -17.70
CA ALA A 113 12.04 -3.10 -17.59
C ALA A 113 13.40 -2.76 -18.20
N THR A 114 14.48 -3.14 -17.53
CA THR A 114 15.83 -2.97 -18.03
C THR A 114 16.10 -4.06 -19.06
N ILE A 115 16.33 -3.66 -20.32
CA ILE A 115 16.60 -4.61 -21.40
C ILE A 115 18.08 -5.03 -21.31
N LEU A 116 18.33 -6.26 -20.90
CA LEU A 116 19.70 -6.75 -20.69
C LEU A 116 20.34 -7.31 -21.95
N LEU A 117 19.53 -7.78 -22.89
CA LEU A 117 19.99 -8.49 -24.08
C LEU A 117 19.25 -7.96 -25.32
N CYS A 118 20.00 -7.46 -26.28
CA CYS A 118 19.56 -7.24 -27.65
C CYS A 118 20.26 -8.27 -28.53
N LEU A 119 19.52 -9.28 -29.00
CA LEU A 119 20.03 -10.29 -29.91
C LEU A 119 19.93 -9.78 -31.36
N ASP A 120 21.06 -9.68 -32.04
CA ASP A 120 21.14 -9.42 -33.49
C ASP A 120 20.89 -10.74 -34.25
N GLY A 121 19.64 -11.20 -34.24
CA GLY A 121 19.23 -12.46 -34.87
C GLY A 121 18.05 -13.15 -34.17
N PRO A 122 17.53 -14.24 -34.77
CA PRO A 122 16.54 -15.08 -34.11
C PRO A 122 17.10 -15.66 -32.81
N MET A 123 16.25 -15.70 -31.79
CA MET A 123 16.59 -16.24 -30.48
C MET A 123 17.09 -17.69 -30.62
N PRO A 124 18.25 -18.04 -30.02
CA PRO A 124 18.74 -19.43 -30.05
C PRO A 124 17.70 -20.40 -29.48
N ASP A 125 17.57 -21.58 -30.08
CA ASP A 125 16.55 -22.56 -29.69
C ASP A 125 16.65 -22.96 -28.21
N ASP A 126 17.86 -23.15 -27.70
CA ASP A 126 18.11 -23.44 -26.28
C ASP A 126 17.49 -22.38 -25.35
N MET A 127 17.62 -21.09 -25.71
CA MET A 127 17.07 -19.99 -24.90
C MET A 127 15.54 -19.91 -25.02
N ARG A 128 15.00 -20.28 -26.18
CA ARG A 128 13.56 -20.32 -26.42
C ARG A 128 12.91 -21.46 -25.64
N GLU A 129 13.53 -22.64 -25.62
CA GLU A 129 13.06 -23.79 -24.83
C GLU A 129 13.10 -23.49 -23.34
N MET A 130 14.17 -22.86 -22.83
CA MET A 130 14.27 -22.43 -21.44
C MET A 130 13.18 -21.42 -21.04
N LEU A 131 12.90 -20.44 -21.90
CA LEU A 131 11.84 -19.45 -21.64
C LEU A 131 10.45 -20.09 -21.67
N GLN A 132 10.21 -21.04 -22.57
CA GLN A 132 8.94 -21.76 -22.64
C GLN A 132 8.74 -22.66 -21.41
N SER A 133 9.77 -23.40 -21.00
CA SER A 133 9.70 -24.24 -19.80
C SER A 133 9.48 -23.40 -18.54
N GLU A 134 10.13 -22.24 -18.43
CA GLU A 134 9.88 -21.32 -17.31
C GLU A 134 8.49 -20.71 -17.37
N MET A 135 7.94 -20.39 -18.55
CA MET A 135 6.57 -19.90 -18.65
C MET A 135 5.56 -20.95 -18.19
N ASP A 136 5.74 -22.20 -18.59
CA ASP A 136 4.88 -23.32 -18.18
C ASP A 136 5.03 -23.62 -16.67
N GLU A 137 6.26 -23.62 -16.16
CA GLU A 137 6.52 -23.73 -14.72
C GLU A 137 5.99 -22.53 -13.95
N ARG A 138 5.97 -21.33 -14.52
CA ARG A 138 5.41 -20.12 -13.90
C ARG A 138 3.90 -20.11 -13.95
N GLU A 139 3.27 -20.68 -14.96
CA GLU A 139 1.82 -20.86 -14.96
C GLU A 139 1.42 -21.85 -13.87
N ARG A 140 2.14 -22.98 -13.79
CA ARG A 140 1.92 -24.01 -12.77
C ARG A 140 2.28 -23.54 -11.36
N SER A 141 3.43 -22.91 -11.19
CA SER A 141 3.92 -22.38 -9.92
C SER A 141 3.27 -21.07 -9.56
N GLY A 142 2.81 -20.24 -10.50
CA GLY A 142 2.07 -19.01 -10.24
C GLY A 142 0.72 -19.30 -9.60
N VAL A 143 0.04 -20.34 -10.07
CA VAL A 143 -1.15 -20.88 -9.39
C VAL A 143 -0.78 -21.34 -7.97
N VAL A 144 0.31 -22.08 -7.77
CA VAL A 144 0.76 -22.58 -6.45
C VAL A 144 1.34 -21.49 -5.53
N ARG A 145 1.97 -20.47 -6.08
CA ARG A 145 2.70 -19.39 -5.40
C ARG A 145 1.78 -18.22 -5.10
N ASN A 146 0.74 -17.96 -5.89
CA ASN A 146 -0.37 -17.10 -5.47
C ASN A 146 -1.11 -17.70 -4.27
N LEU A 147 -1.16 -19.04 -4.17
CA LEU A 147 -1.67 -19.74 -2.99
C LEU A 147 -0.67 -19.71 -1.80
N ARG A 148 0.64 -19.63 -2.05
CA ARG A 148 1.71 -19.83 -1.03
C ARG A 148 2.56 -18.60 -0.66
N THR A 149 2.51 -17.49 -1.40
CA THR A 149 3.28 -16.26 -1.05
C THR A 149 2.76 -15.51 0.17
N SER A 150 1.80 -16.08 0.87
CA SER A 150 1.52 -15.81 2.30
C SER A 150 2.65 -16.27 3.24
N GLY A 151 3.93 -16.23 2.80
CA GLY A 151 5.11 -16.50 3.64
C GLY A 151 5.67 -15.25 4.33
N GLY A 152 5.12 -14.07 4.00
CA GLY A 152 5.28 -12.83 4.77
C GLY A 152 4.16 -12.61 5.78
N GLY A 153 3.37 -13.66 6.08
CA GLY A 153 2.14 -13.61 6.88
C GLY A 153 2.35 -12.84 8.17
N PHE A 154 3.18 -13.33 9.09
CA PHE A 154 3.39 -12.69 10.40
C PHE A 154 3.73 -11.19 10.35
N MET A 155 4.70 -10.77 9.53
CA MET A 155 5.05 -9.35 9.42
C MET A 155 3.92 -8.54 8.78
N SER A 156 3.22 -9.13 7.81
CA SER A 156 2.03 -8.55 7.18
C SER A 156 0.86 -8.45 8.17
N THR A 157 0.59 -9.48 8.98
CA THR A 157 -0.42 -9.51 10.03
C THR A 157 -0.13 -8.46 11.07
N VAL A 158 1.11 -8.40 11.59
CA VAL A 158 1.52 -7.42 12.61
C VAL A 158 1.37 -6.00 12.08
N THR A 159 1.78 -5.76 10.84
CA THR A 159 1.61 -4.44 10.20
C THR A 159 0.12 -4.12 10.05
N MET A 160 -0.69 -5.04 9.54
CA MET A 160 -2.12 -4.84 9.29
C MET A 160 -2.93 -4.68 10.57
N VAL A 161 -2.64 -5.46 11.61
CA VAL A 161 -3.22 -5.31 12.94
C VAL A 161 -2.78 -3.99 13.56
N GLY A 162 -1.53 -3.57 13.38
CA GLY A 162 -1.04 -2.25 13.79
C GLY A 162 -1.84 -1.11 13.14
N PHE A 163 -2.09 -1.20 11.83
CA PHE A 163 -2.98 -0.28 11.11
C PHE A 163 -4.40 -0.29 11.68
N ALA A 164 -4.96 -1.47 11.92
CA ALA A 164 -6.31 -1.66 12.43
C ALA A 164 -6.50 -1.02 13.81
N VAL A 165 -5.57 -1.29 14.73
CA VAL A 165 -5.56 -0.72 16.09
C VAL A 165 -5.43 0.79 16.02
N THR A 166 -4.51 1.29 15.20
CA THR A 166 -4.27 2.73 15.06
C THR A 166 -5.54 3.43 14.59
N ILE A 167 -6.15 2.95 13.51
CA ILE A 167 -7.39 3.51 12.97
C ILE A 167 -8.54 3.39 13.99
N GLY A 168 -8.73 2.24 14.62
CA GLY A 168 -9.77 2.02 15.63
C GLY A 168 -9.62 2.93 16.85
N ALA A 169 -8.38 3.08 17.34
CA ALA A 169 -8.06 3.93 18.49
C ALA A 169 -8.42 5.40 18.25
N PHE A 170 -8.26 5.93 17.04
CA PHE A 170 -8.62 7.32 16.74
C PHE A 170 -10.13 7.58 16.72
N HIS A 171 -10.95 6.62 16.27
CA HIS A 171 -12.41 6.78 16.34
C HIS A 171 -12.89 6.72 17.79
N VAL A 172 -12.28 5.84 18.59
CA VAL A 172 -12.55 5.74 20.03
C VAL A 172 -12.01 6.96 20.79
N ALA A 173 -10.93 7.60 20.34
CA ALA A 173 -10.38 8.80 20.98
C ALA A 173 -11.40 9.97 21.01
N ALA A 174 -12.34 10.01 20.05
CA ALA A 174 -13.44 10.97 20.02
C ALA A 174 -14.60 10.62 20.98
N TRP A 175 -14.46 9.64 21.88
CA TRP A 175 -15.56 9.13 22.73
C TRP A 175 -16.33 10.20 23.51
N ASN A 176 -15.62 11.23 23.96
CA ASN A 176 -16.14 12.31 24.79
C ASN A 176 -16.31 13.62 24.02
N PHE A 177 -16.33 13.57 22.68
CA PHE A 177 -16.58 14.76 21.88
C PHE A 177 -18.02 15.23 22.05
N HIS A 178 -18.25 16.52 21.79
CA HIS A 178 -19.59 17.07 21.80
C HIS A 178 -20.34 16.62 20.54
N TYR A 179 -21.52 16.06 20.73
CA TYR A 179 -22.41 15.63 19.65
C TYR A 179 -23.69 16.48 19.66
N PRO A 180 -24.22 16.87 18.49
CA PRO A 180 -25.45 17.66 18.40
C PRO A 180 -26.67 16.96 19.01
N THR A 181 -26.73 15.62 18.92
CA THR A 181 -27.79 14.81 19.52
C THR A 181 -27.23 13.56 20.18
N ASP A 182 -27.97 12.99 21.15
CA ASP A 182 -27.62 11.72 21.79
C ASP A 182 -27.59 10.55 20.78
N ALA A 183 -28.46 10.61 19.76
CA ALA A 183 -28.48 9.61 18.70
C ALA A 183 -27.15 9.58 17.93
N ASP A 184 -26.61 10.76 17.59
CA ASP A 184 -25.33 10.88 16.87
C ASP A 184 -24.17 10.35 17.70
N MET A 185 -24.16 10.65 19.00
CA MET A 185 -23.18 10.12 19.95
C MET A 185 -23.20 8.58 19.96
N TRP A 186 -24.39 7.96 20.07
CA TRP A 186 -24.50 6.51 20.12
C TRP A 186 -24.18 5.85 18.77
N VAL A 187 -24.61 6.45 17.66
CA VAL A 187 -24.26 5.99 16.30
C VAL A 187 -22.75 6.01 16.11
N TRP A 188 -22.07 7.08 16.55
CA TRP A 188 -20.61 7.17 16.50
C TRP A 188 -19.93 6.10 17.35
N ARG A 189 -20.32 5.96 18.61
CA ARG A 189 -19.70 5.01 19.55
C ARG A 189 -19.86 3.57 19.10
N ILE A 190 -21.07 3.18 18.70
CA ILE A 190 -21.36 1.82 18.22
C ILE A 190 -20.57 1.56 16.94
N SER A 191 -20.60 2.47 15.97
CA SER A 191 -19.88 2.30 14.70
C SER A 191 -18.37 2.23 14.89
N SER A 192 -17.80 2.99 15.82
CA SER A 192 -16.38 2.98 16.16
C SER A 192 -15.95 1.64 16.76
N VAL A 193 -16.74 1.11 17.70
CA VAL A 193 -16.46 -0.18 18.35
C VAL A 193 -16.64 -1.34 17.37
N VAL A 194 -17.70 -1.34 16.57
CA VAL A 194 -17.93 -2.39 15.55
C VAL A 194 -16.83 -2.36 14.50
N SER A 195 -16.43 -1.18 14.00
CA SER A 195 -15.36 -1.07 13.01
C SER A 195 -14.02 -1.56 13.55
N CYS A 196 -13.69 -1.24 14.81
CA CYS A 196 -12.46 -1.69 15.47
C CYS A 196 -12.45 -3.21 15.70
N THR A 197 -13.53 -3.77 16.26
CA THR A 197 -13.61 -5.20 16.58
C THR A 197 -13.64 -6.06 15.33
N LEU A 198 -14.39 -5.66 14.31
CA LEU A 198 -14.50 -6.39 13.06
C LEU A 198 -13.16 -6.49 12.33
N LEU A 199 -12.37 -5.40 12.32
CA LEU A 199 -11.05 -5.41 11.69
C LEU A 199 -10.02 -6.26 12.48
N LEU A 200 -10.10 -6.25 13.81
CA LEU A 200 -9.24 -7.07 14.68
C LEU A 200 -9.53 -8.57 14.60
N VAL A 201 -10.77 -8.95 14.26
CA VAL A 201 -11.19 -10.36 14.20
C VAL A 201 -11.13 -10.91 12.79
N VAL A 202 -11.72 -10.22 11.80
CA VAL A 202 -11.86 -10.72 10.43
C VAL A 202 -10.51 -10.98 9.78
N VAL A 203 -9.57 -10.06 9.99
CA VAL A 203 -8.24 -10.10 9.37
C VAL A 203 -7.41 -11.33 9.78
N PRO A 204 -7.12 -11.57 11.07
CA PRO A 204 -6.32 -12.74 11.47
C PRO A 204 -7.07 -14.05 11.25
N VAL A 205 -8.41 -14.05 11.35
CA VAL A 205 -9.22 -15.24 11.05
C VAL A 205 -9.13 -15.60 9.57
N LEU A 206 -9.26 -14.61 8.68
CA LEU A 206 -9.11 -14.82 7.24
C LEU A 206 -7.73 -15.37 6.90
N GLU A 207 -6.68 -14.80 7.47
CA GLU A 207 -5.31 -15.27 7.26
C GLU A 207 -5.10 -16.70 7.76
N ALA A 208 -5.58 -17.02 8.98
CA ALA A 208 -5.47 -18.37 9.54
C ALA A 208 -6.24 -19.42 8.72
N ILE A 209 -7.38 -19.05 8.13
CA ILE A 209 -8.17 -19.92 7.25
C ILE A 209 -7.41 -20.16 5.93
N LEU A 210 -6.94 -19.07 5.30
CA LEU A 210 -6.18 -19.12 4.05
C LEU A 210 -4.90 -19.95 4.18
N GLU A 211 -4.21 -19.86 5.33
CA GLU A 211 -2.98 -20.61 5.59
C GLU A 211 -3.24 -22.10 5.83
N LYS A 212 -4.26 -22.44 6.61
CA LYS A 212 -4.50 -23.83 7.03
C LYS A 212 -5.15 -24.69 5.97
N VAL A 213 -5.94 -24.10 5.05
CA VAL A 213 -6.70 -24.92 4.11
C VAL A 213 -6.77 -24.27 2.72
N PRO A 214 -5.89 -24.67 1.77
CA PRO A 214 -5.94 -24.15 0.41
C PRO A 214 -7.25 -24.59 -0.28
N GLY A 215 -8.04 -23.61 -0.75
CA GLY A 215 -9.32 -23.86 -1.44
C GLY A 215 -10.54 -24.07 -0.53
N TYR A 216 -10.44 -23.75 0.77
CA TYR A 216 -11.47 -24.03 1.79
C TYR A 216 -12.68 -23.09 1.81
N PHE A 217 -12.77 -22.19 0.84
CA PHE A 217 -13.89 -21.27 0.75
C PHE A 217 -15.16 -22.01 0.34
N ASP A 218 -15.83 -22.63 1.32
CA ASP A 218 -17.18 -23.16 1.18
C ASP A 218 -18.20 -22.02 1.05
N SER A 219 -19.36 -22.30 0.47
CA SER A 219 -20.42 -21.31 0.21
C SER A 219 -20.80 -20.52 1.47
N ASP A 220 -20.91 -21.20 2.60
CA ASP A 220 -21.30 -20.60 3.88
C ASP A 220 -20.19 -19.71 4.48
N GLY A 221 -18.93 -20.14 4.38
CA GLY A 221 -17.77 -19.34 4.80
C GLY A 221 -17.60 -18.08 3.97
N ASN A 222 -17.82 -18.19 2.65
CA ASN A 222 -17.82 -17.04 1.75
C ASN A 222 -18.94 -16.05 2.08
N ALA A 223 -20.15 -16.55 2.32
CA ALA A 223 -21.28 -15.70 2.68
C ALA A 223 -21.02 -14.93 3.98
N LEU A 224 -20.43 -15.58 4.99
CA LEU A 224 -20.07 -14.93 6.25
C LEU A 224 -18.99 -13.85 6.04
N LEU A 225 -17.93 -14.15 5.28
CA LEU A 225 -16.87 -13.19 5.01
C LEU A 225 -17.34 -11.99 4.19
N ILE A 226 -18.17 -12.21 3.17
CA ILE A 226 -18.80 -11.15 2.39
C ILE A 226 -19.70 -10.30 3.30
N SER A 227 -20.44 -10.93 4.21
CA SER A 227 -21.28 -10.23 5.19
C SER A 227 -20.45 -9.38 6.15
N CYS A 228 -19.34 -9.92 6.67
CA CYS A 228 -18.39 -9.16 7.50
C CYS A 228 -17.78 -7.99 6.72
N PHE A 229 -17.38 -8.19 5.46
CA PHE A 229 -16.83 -7.12 4.64
C PHE A 229 -17.87 -6.04 4.34
N GLY A 230 -19.11 -6.43 4.04
CA GLY A 230 -20.24 -5.51 3.85
C GLY A 230 -20.54 -4.70 5.12
N LEU A 231 -20.54 -5.34 6.29
CA LEU A 231 -20.72 -4.66 7.57
C LEU A 231 -19.59 -3.68 7.87
N TYR A 232 -18.35 -4.03 7.53
CA TYR A 232 -17.21 -3.12 7.66
C TYR A 232 -17.40 -1.89 6.76
N ILE A 233 -17.72 -2.08 5.48
CA ILE A 233 -17.97 -0.95 4.56
C ILE A 233 -19.11 -0.08 5.07
N GLY A 234 -20.22 -0.68 5.53
CA GLY A 234 -21.37 0.05 6.06
C GLY A 234 -21.01 0.90 7.26
N THR A 235 -20.32 0.33 8.25
CA THR A 235 -19.87 1.08 9.44
C THR A 235 -18.88 2.19 9.10
N ARG A 236 -17.97 1.96 8.14
CA ARG A 236 -17.04 2.99 7.65
C ARG A 236 -17.77 4.12 6.92
N ALA A 237 -18.79 3.81 6.13
CA ALA A 237 -19.61 4.82 5.46
C ALA A 237 -20.37 5.69 6.48
N ILE A 238 -20.95 5.08 7.52
CA ILE A 238 -21.61 5.80 8.61
C ILE A 238 -20.63 6.74 9.31
N LEU A 239 -19.45 6.26 9.70
CA LEU A 239 -18.42 7.09 10.33
C LEU A 239 -18.00 8.27 9.44
N ALA A 240 -17.84 8.05 8.13
CA ALA A 240 -17.48 9.10 7.18
C ALA A 240 -18.59 10.15 7.04
N VAL A 241 -19.86 9.73 6.95
CA VAL A 241 -21.02 10.62 6.90
C VAL A 241 -21.12 11.45 8.18
N GLU A 242 -20.96 10.83 9.35
CA GLU A 242 -21.00 11.52 10.64
C GLU A 242 -19.84 12.53 10.78
N MET A 243 -18.61 12.19 10.34
CA MET A 243 -17.50 13.15 10.34
C MET A 243 -17.81 14.41 9.51
N ILE A 244 -18.39 14.24 8.32
CA ILE A 244 -18.76 15.37 7.45
C ILE A 244 -19.92 16.15 8.06
N ARG A 245 -20.91 15.46 8.61
CA ARG A 245 -22.09 16.07 9.22
C ARG A 245 -21.72 16.91 10.45
N LEU A 246 -20.83 16.41 11.29
CA LEU A 246 -20.34 17.11 12.49
C LEU A 246 -19.53 18.37 12.13
N LEU A 247 -18.98 18.46 10.91
CA LEU A 247 -18.31 19.67 10.42
C LEU A 247 -19.27 20.88 10.39
N PHE A 248 -20.55 20.65 10.10
CA PHE A 248 -21.56 21.72 10.03
C PHE A 248 -21.99 22.25 11.41
N PHE A 249 -21.62 21.56 12.49
CA PHE A 249 -21.97 21.93 13.87
C PHE A 249 -20.76 22.42 14.68
N ILE A 250 -19.65 22.73 14.00
CA ILE A 250 -18.45 23.25 14.65
C ILE A 250 -18.71 24.69 15.14
N PRO A 251 -18.32 25.02 16.40
CA PRO A 251 -18.40 26.39 16.88
C PRO A 251 -17.52 27.33 16.01
N PRO A 252 -17.94 28.58 15.80
CA PRO A 252 -17.26 29.53 14.89
C PRO A 252 -15.76 29.69 15.18
N GLU A 253 -15.34 29.51 16.43
CA GLU A 253 -13.95 29.48 16.91
C GLU A 253 -13.07 28.47 16.15
N GLY A 254 -13.64 27.36 15.68
CA GLY A 254 -12.92 26.37 14.87
C GLY A 254 -12.59 26.83 13.45
N PHE A 255 -13.28 27.86 12.94
CA PHE A 255 -13.00 28.45 11.63
C PHE A 255 -12.06 29.65 11.68
N LEU A 256 -11.83 30.23 12.87
CA LEU A 256 -11.06 31.45 13.05
C LEU A 256 -9.54 31.22 12.99
N VAL A 257 -9.05 30.03 13.32
CA VAL A 257 -7.61 29.73 13.30
C VAL A 257 -7.19 29.26 11.91
N THR A 258 -7.30 30.17 10.94
CA THR A 258 -6.67 29.97 9.65
C THR A 258 -5.16 30.07 9.84
N TRP A 259 -4.41 29.16 9.19
CA TRP A 259 -2.95 29.09 9.20
C TRP A 259 -2.24 30.43 8.92
N VAL A 260 -2.97 31.41 8.37
CA VAL A 260 -2.54 32.79 8.12
C VAL A 260 -2.20 33.53 9.42
N ASP A 261 -2.93 33.29 10.52
CA ASP A 261 -2.65 33.92 11.83
C ASP A 261 -1.47 33.29 12.56
N SER A 262 -1.10 32.06 12.19
CA SER A 262 0.03 31.31 12.76
C SER A 262 1.35 31.55 12.00
N VAL A 263 1.33 32.26 10.87
CA VAL A 263 2.55 32.74 10.23
C VAL A 263 3.05 33.92 11.06
N PRO A 264 4.29 33.87 11.62
CA PRO A 264 4.85 35.04 12.27
C PRO A 264 4.83 36.18 11.26
N HIS A 265 4.06 37.21 11.61
CA HIS A 265 3.77 38.37 10.76
C HIS A 265 5.08 38.94 10.22
N LEU A 266 5.27 38.88 8.89
CA LEU A 266 6.27 39.66 8.17
C LEU A 266 5.70 41.03 7.83
#